data_AF-A0A8H7V8V0-F1
#
_entry.id   AF-A0A8H7V8V0-F1
#
_cell.length_a   1.000
_cell.length_b   1.000
_cell.length_c   1.000
_cell.angle_alpha   90.00
_cell.angle_beta   90.00
_cell.angle_gamma   90.00
#
_symmetry.space_group_name_H-M   'P 1'
#
loop_
_entity.id
_entity.type
_entity.pdbx_description
1 polymer ?
#
loop_
_entity_poly.entity_id
_entity_poly.type
_entity_poly.pdbx_seq_one_letter_code
_entity_poly.pdbx_strand_id
1 'polypeptide(L)'
;MLAKTVEINWHDGQAIYSVDFSPDGSRYATAGADNSVRIWSIHKRPDNAGTSSTSHDNMTTIEKKQSKQLVDSLPVNIDFLSELKRHSSPVNAVRFSPSGDFIASAGDDACIILWKLSLMKEATFGSDYNEYEKETWSVVNMFYGHNKEIYDLAWSPCGNYFITASIDNTARVWSQLNAYTK
;
A
#
# COMPACT_ATOMS: atom_id res chain seq x y z
N MET A 1 2.03 -27.84 -12.16
CA MET A 1 1.63 -27.05 -10.99
C MET A 1 0.88 -25.83 -11.51
N LEU A 2 -0.44 -25.73 -11.28
CA LEU A 2 -1.22 -24.55 -11.64
C LEU A 2 -1.03 -23.53 -10.51
N ALA A 3 -0.17 -22.53 -10.71
CA ALA A 3 -0.12 -21.38 -9.82
C ALA A 3 -1.38 -20.53 -10.05
N LYS A 4 -2.19 -20.36 -9.00
CA LYS A 4 -3.33 -19.43 -9.01
C LYS A 4 -2.84 -18.09 -8.45
N THR A 5 -3.14 -16.99 -9.13
CA THR A 5 -2.71 -15.64 -8.74
C THR A 5 -3.92 -14.80 -8.37
N VAL A 6 -3.79 -13.95 -7.35
CA VAL A 6 -4.77 -12.89 -7.06
C VAL A 6 -4.28 -11.61 -7.73
N GLU A 7 -5.13 -11.01 -8.56
CA GLU A 7 -4.83 -9.76 -9.27
C GLU A 7 -5.57 -8.59 -8.62
N ILE A 8 -4.89 -7.45 -8.48
CA ILE A 8 -5.41 -6.26 -7.82
C ILE A 8 -5.33 -5.09 -8.81
N ASN A 9 -6.47 -4.76 -9.40
CA ASN A 9 -6.60 -3.68 -10.38
C ASN A 9 -7.25 -2.45 -9.75
N TRP A 10 -6.54 -1.79 -8.82
CA TRP A 10 -7.09 -0.70 -8.00
C TRP A 10 -6.39 0.66 -8.18
N HIS A 11 -5.33 0.76 -8.97
CA HIS A 11 -4.69 2.04 -9.34
C HIS A 11 -5.38 2.69 -10.56
N ASP A 12 -6.70 2.72 -10.60
CA ASP A 12 -7.50 3.24 -11.72
C ASP A 12 -7.13 2.65 -13.10
N GLY A 13 -6.67 1.39 -13.12
CA GLY A 13 -6.17 0.72 -14.31
C GLY A 13 -4.80 1.21 -14.80
N GLN A 14 -4.13 2.08 -14.04
CA GLN A 14 -2.78 2.54 -14.31
C GLN A 14 -1.71 1.59 -13.74
N ALA A 15 -0.47 1.78 -14.20
CA ALA A 15 0.65 0.94 -13.82
C ALA A 15 1.00 1.05 -12.33
N ILE A 16 1.25 -0.10 -11.72
CA ILE A 16 1.82 -0.23 -10.38
C ILE A 16 3.32 -0.37 -10.54
N TYR A 17 4.08 0.55 -9.94
CA TYR A 17 5.55 0.58 -10.05
C TYR A 17 6.24 -0.09 -8.87
N SER A 18 5.58 -0.11 -7.71
CA SER A 18 6.21 -0.58 -6.48
C SER A 18 5.23 -1.29 -5.57
N VAL A 19 5.73 -2.32 -4.89
CA VAL A 19 5.03 -3.06 -3.84
C VAL A 19 6.00 -3.38 -2.72
N ASP A 20 5.52 -3.49 -1.48
CA ASP A 20 6.32 -3.98 -0.35
C ASP A 20 5.44 -4.58 0.75
N PHE A 21 5.92 -5.62 1.42
CA PHE A 21 5.23 -6.22 2.57
C PHE A 21 5.65 -5.51 3.86
N SER A 22 4.71 -5.41 4.81
CA SER A 22 5.09 -5.08 6.17
C SER A 22 5.96 -6.20 6.77
N PRO A 23 6.87 -5.91 7.70
CA PRO A 23 7.77 -6.92 8.29
C PRO A 23 7.05 -8.08 8.99
N ASP A 24 5.84 -7.83 9.51
CA ASP A 24 4.99 -8.85 10.14
C ASP A 24 4.18 -9.67 9.12
N GLY A 25 4.23 -9.33 7.83
CA GLY A 25 3.49 -9.96 6.74
C GLY A 25 1.98 -9.75 6.77
N SER A 26 1.47 -8.92 7.68
CA SER A 26 0.02 -8.68 7.83
C SER A 26 -0.53 -7.73 6.76
N ARG A 27 0.34 -6.88 6.19
CA ARG A 27 0.01 -5.84 5.23
C ARG A 27 0.96 -5.84 4.05
N TYR A 28 0.54 -5.17 2.99
CA TYR A 28 1.43 -4.72 1.95
C TYR A 28 0.96 -3.38 1.39
N ALA A 29 1.90 -2.67 0.78
CA ALA A 29 1.67 -1.39 0.12
C ALA A 29 1.83 -1.56 -1.38
N THR A 30 1.07 -0.78 -2.15
CA THR A 30 1.20 -0.65 -3.61
C THR A 30 1.31 0.84 -3.96
N ALA A 31 2.11 1.17 -4.96
CA ALA A 31 2.35 2.54 -5.41
C ALA A 31 2.53 2.57 -6.94
N GLY A 32 2.07 3.63 -7.60
CA GLY A 32 2.11 3.68 -9.05
C GLY A 32 1.78 5.04 -9.68
N ALA A 33 1.35 4.98 -10.93
CA ALA A 33 1.17 6.14 -11.81
C ALA A 33 0.02 7.09 -11.42
N ASP A 34 -0.90 6.64 -10.57
CA ASP A 34 -2.06 7.42 -10.10
C ASP A 34 -1.75 8.29 -8.86
N ASN A 35 -0.46 8.52 -8.59
CA ASN A 35 0.07 9.35 -7.51
C ASN A 35 -0.30 8.87 -6.09
N SER A 36 -0.83 7.65 -5.97
CA SER A 36 -1.38 7.16 -4.70
C SER A 36 -0.56 5.98 -4.18
N VAL A 37 -0.45 5.90 -2.85
CA VAL A 37 -0.04 4.67 -2.17
C VAL A 37 -1.28 4.03 -1.57
N ARG A 38 -1.46 2.73 -1.72
CA ARG A 38 -2.58 1.98 -1.12
C ARG A 38 -2.07 0.91 -0.18
N ILE A 39 -2.77 0.75 0.92
CA ILE A 39 -2.47 -0.23 1.96
C ILE A 39 -3.53 -1.32 1.95
N TRP A 40 -3.06 -2.55 2.04
CA TRP A 40 -3.85 -3.76 1.96
C TRP A 40 -3.51 -4.67 3.13
N SER A 41 -4.47 -5.49 3.57
CA SER A 41 -4.18 -6.64 4.41
C SER A 41 -4.13 -7.91 3.57
N ILE A 42 -3.36 -8.89 4.04
CA ILE A 42 -3.42 -10.26 3.52
C ILE A 42 -3.45 -11.26 4.67
N HIS A 43 -4.46 -12.13 4.67
CA HIS A 43 -4.61 -13.14 5.71
C HIS A 43 -5.09 -14.45 5.13
N LYS A 44 -4.70 -15.58 5.74
CA LYS A 44 -5.19 -16.90 5.33
C LYS A 44 -6.70 -16.97 5.55
N ARG A 45 -7.44 -17.42 4.53
CA ARG A 45 -8.86 -17.74 4.65
C ARG A 45 -9.01 -18.90 5.65
N PRO A 46 -9.93 -18.81 6.63
CA PRO A 46 -10.18 -19.93 7.53
C PRO A 46 -10.61 -21.16 6.74
N ASP A 47 -10.03 -22.32 7.05
CA ASP A 47 -10.24 -23.57 6.29
C ASP A 47 -11.73 -24.00 6.27
N ASN A 48 -12.57 -23.46 7.16
CA ASN A 48 -14.00 -23.78 7.32
C ASN A 48 -14.98 -22.80 6.64
N ALA A 49 -14.50 -21.80 5.88
CA ALA A 49 -15.37 -20.81 5.23
C ALA A 49 -16.14 -21.34 4.00
N GLY A 50 -16.01 -22.63 3.67
CA GLY A 50 -16.65 -23.29 2.51
C GLY A 50 -17.76 -24.29 2.85
N THR A 51 -18.14 -24.50 4.12
CA THR A 51 -19.09 -25.56 4.53
C THR A 51 -20.40 -25.06 5.16
N SER A 52 -20.90 -23.88 4.80
CA SER A 52 -22.30 -23.50 5.06
C SER A 52 -23.11 -23.52 3.77
N SER A 53 -23.43 -24.73 3.30
CA SER A 53 -24.47 -24.93 2.28
C SER A 53 -25.85 -24.86 2.93
N THR A 54 -26.40 -23.66 3.09
CA THR A 54 -27.87 -23.51 3.16
C THR A 54 -28.39 -23.57 1.73
N SER A 55 -28.79 -24.78 1.34
CA SER A 55 -29.56 -25.06 0.14
C SER A 55 -30.92 -24.38 0.23
N HIS A 56 -31.15 -23.36 -0.59
CA HIS A 56 -32.41 -23.06 -1.28
C HIS A 56 -32.15 -21.87 -2.20
N ASP A 57 -31.96 -22.12 -3.51
CA ASP A 57 -32.71 -21.46 -4.58
C ASP A 57 -32.13 -21.74 -5.98
N ASN A 58 -33.07 -22.08 -6.87
CA ASN A 58 -32.88 -22.53 -8.24
C ASN A 58 -32.55 -21.37 -9.21
N MET A 59 -31.71 -21.64 -10.23
CA MET A 59 -31.65 -20.98 -11.56
C MET A 59 -31.34 -19.45 -11.58
N THR A 60 -30.36 -18.90 -12.29
CA THR A 60 -29.94 -19.04 -13.70
C THR A 60 -28.57 -18.34 -13.87
N THR A 61 -27.91 -18.50 -15.03
CA THR A 61 -26.60 -17.94 -15.48
C THR A 61 -25.33 -18.73 -15.11
N ILE A 62 -24.94 -19.63 -16.01
CA ILE A 62 -23.84 -20.60 -15.85
C ILE A 62 -22.46 -20.00 -16.20
N GLU A 63 -22.36 -18.88 -16.92
CA GLU A 63 -21.06 -18.33 -17.35
C GLU A 63 -20.49 -17.25 -16.42
N LYS A 64 -21.35 -16.45 -15.74
CA LYS A 64 -20.90 -15.48 -14.72
C LYS A 64 -20.57 -16.12 -13.36
N LYS A 65 -21.02 -17.36 -13.13
CA LYS A 65 -20.77 -18.09 -11.87
C LYS A 65 -19.37 -18.69 -11.81
N GLN A 66 -18.80 -19.14 -12.93
CA GLN A 66 -17.48 -19.78 -12.91
C GLN A 66 -16.36 -18.80 -12.52
N SER A 67 -16.34 -17.57 -13.04
CA SER A 67 -15.33 -16.58 -12.66
C SER A 67 -15.44 -16.16 -11.19
N LYS A 68 -16.67 -15.98 -10.67
CA LYS A 68 -16.90 -15.61 -9.27
C LYS A 68 -16.60 -16.78 -8.30
N GLN A 69 -16.90 -18.02 -8.69
CA GLN A 69 -16.65 -19.23 -7.91
C GLN A 69 -15.15 -19.63 -7.88
N LEU A 70 -14.36 -19.20 -8.87
CA LEU A 70 -12.92 -19.47 -8.94
C LEU A 70 -12.10 -18.56 -8.00
N VAL A 71 -12.49 -17.29 -7.85
CA VAL A 71 -11.87 -16.34 -6.90
C VAL A 71 -12.11 -16.77 -5.45
N ASP A 72 -13.25 -17.41 -5.18
CA ASP A 72 -13.61 -17.98 -3.87
C ASP A 72 -12.77 -19.20 -3.43
N SER A 73 -11.90 -19.73 -4.29
CA SER A 73 -11.06 -20.91 -3.99
C SER A 73 -9.64 -20.58 -3.51
N LEU A 74 -9.31 -19.29 -3.36
CA LEU A 74 -7.99 -18.85 -2.94
C LEU A 74 -7.84 -18.98 -1.42
N PRO A 75 -6.65 -19.41 -0.92
CA PRO A 75 -6.42 -19.64 0.51
C PRO A 75 -6.21 -18.33 1.29
N VAL A 76 -6.38 -17.16 0.66
CA VAL A 76 -6.12 -15.86 1.27
C VAL A 76 -7.27 -14.90 1.01
N ASN A 77 -7.55 -14.06 2.01
CA ASN A 77 -8.39 -12.88 1.88
C ASN A 77 -7.48 -11.65 1.78
N ILE A 78 -7.87 -10.72 0.91
CA ILE A 78 -7.21 -9.44 0.73
C ILE A 78 -8.26 -8.35 0.99
N ASP A 79 -7.95 -7.43 1.90
CA ASP A 79 -8.80 -6.29 2.17
C ASP A 79 -8.06 -4.99 1.84
N PHE A 80 -8.76 -4.06 1.20
CA PHE A 80 -8.32 -2.66 1.15
C PHE A 80 -8.42 -2.05 2.56
N LEU A 81 -7.39 -1.30 2.97
CA LEU A 81 -7.33 -0.66 4.29
C LEU A 81 -7.33 0.86 4.21
N SER A 82 -6.53 1.45 3.30
CA SER A 82 -6.37 2.91 3.22
C SER A 82 -5.74 3.36 1.90
N GLU A 83 -6.01 4.60 1.51
CA GLU A 83 -5.37 5.30 0.40
C GLU A 83 -4.64 6.55 0.91
N LEU A 84 -3.36 6.65 0.59
CA LEU A 84 -2.46 7.70 1.03
C LEU A 84 -2.26 8.71 -0.10
N LYS A 85 -3.07 9.77 -0.11
CA LYS A 85 -3.00 10.84 -1.12
C LYS A 85 -2.23 12.05 -0.60
N ARG A 86 -0.97 12.17 -1.03
CA ARG A 86 -0.20 13.43 -0.92
C ARG A 86 0.75 13.69 -2.06
N HIS A 87 1.28 12.66 -2.72
CA HIS A 87 2.12 12.86 -3.88
C HIS A 87 1.35 13.59 -4.99
N SER A 88 2.03 14.51 -5.67
CA SER A 88 1.44 15.29 -6.77
C SER A 88 1.74 14.70 -8.14
N SER A 89 2.52 13.63 -8.20
CA SER A 89 2.99 12.94 -9.40
C SER A 89 3.23 11.45 -9.09
N PRO A 90 3.52 10.60 -10.09
CA PRO A 90 3.64 9.16 -9.89
C PRO A 90 4.56 8.75 -8.74
N VAL A 91 4.17 7.71 -8.02
CA VAL A 91 4.94 7.16 -6.90
C VAL A 91 5.71 5.93 -7.37
N ASN A 92 7.03 6.09 -7.49
CA ASN A 92 7.91 5.06 -8.06
C ASN A 92 8.39 4.04 -7.03
N ALA A 93 8.48 4.44 -5.76
CA ALA A 93 8.96 3.59 -4.68
C ALA A 93 8.08 3.69 -3.43
N VAL A 94 7.74 2.53 -2.85
CA VAL A 94 7.16 2.44 -1.51
C VAL A 94 7.86 1.33 -0.72
N ARG A 95 8.22 1.61 0.54
CA ARG A 95 8.84 0.63 1.44
C ARG A 95 8.33 0.76 2.87
N PHE A 96 8.00 -0.37 3.49
CA PHE A 96 7.85 -0.42 4.94
C PHE A 96 9.23 -0.29 5.60
N SER A 97 9.25 0.44 6.71
CA SER A 97 10.39 0.42 7.62
C SER A 97 10.57 -0.97 8.24
N PRO A 98 11.80 -1.38 8.60
CA PRO A 98 12.04 -2.68 9.22
C PRO A 98 11.31 -2.90 10.55
N SER A 99 10.96 -1.83 11.27
CA SER A 99 10.14 -1.94 12.49
C SER A 99 8.64 -2.10 12.21
N GLY A 100 8.20 -1.76 10.99
CA GLY A 100 6.78 -1.75 10.60
C GLY A 100 6.02 -0.50 11.02
N ASP A 101 6.66 0.42 11.76
CA ASP A 101 6.00 1.63 12.28
C ASP A 101 5.75 2.70 11.21
N PHE A 102 6.58 2.69 10.17
CA PHE A 102 6.55 3.68 9.10
C PHE A 102 6.48 3.05 7.71
N ILE A 103 5.95 3.83 6.78
CA ILE A 103 6.07 3.62 5.34
C ILE A 103 6.78 4.84 4.75
N ALA A 104 7.77 4.62 3.89
CA ALA A 104 8.35 5.68 3.07
C ALA A 104 7.88 5.53 1.62
N SER A 105 7.47 6.63 1.00
CA SER A 105 7.15 6.69 -0.42
C SER A 105 7.92 7.81 -1.11
N ALA A 106 8.29 7.61 -2.38
CA ALA A 106 8.99 8.61 -3.19
C ALA A 106 8.63 8.46 -4.67
N GLY A 107 8.70 9.57 -5.41
CA GLY A 107 8.21 9.60 -6.79
C GLY A 107 8.73 10.74 -7.65
N ASP A 108 8.00 11.01 -8.74
CA ASP A 108 8.34 11.99 -9.76
C ASP A 108 8.26 13.45 -9.26
N ASP A 109 7.54 13.68 -8.15
CA ASP A 109 7.46 15.00 -7.50
C ASP A 109 8.72 15.36 -6.70
N ALA A 110 9.77 14.53 -6.77
CA ALA A 110 11.02 14.66 -6.03
C ALA A 110 10.85 14.74 -4.49
N CYS A 111 9.65 14.38 -4.00
CA CYS A 111 9.32 14.38 -2.59
C CYS A 111 9.49 12.97 -2.02
N ILE A 112 9.91 12.89 -0.75
CA ILE A 112 9.87 11.65 0.03
C ILE A 112 8.90 11.89 1.18
N ILE A 113 7.90 11.03 1.31
CA ILE A 113 6.89 11.14 2.36
C ILE A 113 7.04 9.95 3.31
N LEU A 114 7.13 10.26 4.60
CA LEU A 114 7.12 9.27 5.67
C LEU A 114 5.76 9.27 6.36
N TRP A 115 5.12 8.11 6.34
CA TRP A 115 3.77 7.89 6.84
C TRP A 115 3.81 7.02 8.10
N LYS A 116 2.87 7.26 9.01
CA LYS A 116 2.67 6.43 10.21
C LYS A 116 1.19 6.14 10.40
N LEU A 117 0.89 4.91 10.83
CA LEU A 117 -0.46 4.50 11.16
C LEU A 117 -0.96 5.33 12.35
N SER A 118 -2.08 6.03 12.17
CA SER A 118 -2.75 6.75 13.23
C SER A 118 -3.73 5.83 13.95
N LEU A 119 -3.67 5.81 15.28
CA LEU A 119 -4.63 5.09 16.11
C LEU A 119 -5.98 5.82 16.21
N MET A 120 -6.03 7.08 15.77
CA MET A 120 -7.23 7.89 15.75
C MET A 120 -7.63 8.17 14.31
N LYS A 121 -8.90 7.91 13.97
CA LYS A 121 -9.53 8.45 12.76
C LYS A 121 -9.69 9.96 12.98
N GLU A 122 -8.82 10.77 12.38
CA GLU A 122 -8.99 12.21 12.37
C GLU A 122 -10.23 12.54 11.55
N ALA A 123 -11.35 12.84 12.23
CA ALA A 123 -12.53 13.39 11.60
C ALA A 123 -12.21 14.80 11.11
N THR A 124 -11.77 14.93 9.86
CA THR A 124 -11.57 16.25 9.26
C THR A 124 -12.94 16.83 8.93
N PHE A 125 -13.21 18.08 9.30
CA PHE A 125 -14.48 18.71 8.97
C PHE A 125 -14.66 18.75 7.46
N GLY A 126 -15.72 18.08 6.95
CA GLY A 126 -15.96 17.94 5.52
C GLY A 126 -15.20 16.81 4.81
N SER A 127 -14.55 15.89 5.54
CA SER A 127 -14.07 14.65 4.91
C SER A 127 -15.26 13.78 4.54
N ASP A 128 -15.43 13.51 3.25
CA ASP A 128 -16.29 12.43 2.78
C ASP A 128 -15.80 11.14 3.43
N TYR A 129 -16.54 10.64 4.44
CA TYR A 129 -16.23 9.38 5.08
C TYR A 129 -16.32 8.28 4.03
N ASN A 130 -15.19 7.83 3.54
CA ASN A 130 -15.12 6.66 2.69
C ASN A 130 -15.27 5.43 3.59
N GLU A 131 -16.45 4.78 3.56
CA GLU A 131 -16.76 3.59 4.37
C GLU A 131 -15.76 2.45 4.15
N TYR A 132 -15.07 2.44 3.00
CA TYR A 132 -14.08 1.44 2.63
C TYR A 132 -12.71 1.65 3.29
N GLU A 133 -12.40 2.86 3.79
CA GLU A 133 -11.13 3.13 4.47
C GLU A 133 -11.21 2.69 5.93
N LYS A 134 -10.61 1.52 6.20
CA LYS A 134 -10.55 0.91 7.53
C LYS A 134 -9.48 1.54 8.41
N GLU A 135 -8.50 2.23 7.81
CA GLU A 135 -7.36 2.81 8.51
C GLU A 135 -7.06 4.24 8.11
N THR A 136 -6.42 4.95 9.04
CA THR A 136 -5.94 6.31 8.83
C THR A 136 -4.43 6.35 9.02
N TRP A 137 -3.75 6.95 8.06
CA TRP A 137 -2.31 7.15 8.08
C TRP A 137 -2.02 8.63 7.97
N SER A 138 -1.10 9.12 8.80
CA SER A 138 -0.70 10.52 8.81
C SER A 138 0.71 10.69 8.25
N VAL A 139 0.93 11.83 7.60
CA VAL A 139 2.27 12.26 7.21
C VAL A 139 3.02 12.70 8.46
N VAL A 140 4.10 12.01 8.78
CA VAL A 140 5.00 12.39 9.88
C VAL A 140 6.07 13.34 9.38
N ASN A 141 6.56 13.11 8.16
CA ASN A 141 7.61 13.93 7.59
C ASN A 141 7.55 13.98 6.07
N MET A 142 8.03 15.09 5.52
CA MET A 142 8.24 15.28 4.08
C MET A 142 9.66 15.77 3.87
N PHE A 143 10.44 15.01 3.11
CA PHE A 143 11.81 15.35 2.79
C PHE A 143 11.88 15.92 1.38
N TYR A 144 12.64 17.00 1.26
CA TYR A 144 12.95 17.66 0.01
C TYR A 144 14.46 17.77 -0.12
N GLY A 145 14.96 17.63 -1.34
CA GLY A 145 16.37 17.88 -1.61
C GLY A 145 16.83 17.35 -2.96
N HIS A 146 16.24 16.25 -3.44
CA HIS A 146 16.43 15.86 -4.84
C HIS A 146 15.80 16.92 -5.75
N ASN A 147 16.45 17.15 -6.89
CA ASN A 147 16.01 18.15 -7.87
C ASN A 147 15.25 17.53 -9.05
N LYS A 148 15.10 16.21 -9.02
CA LYS A 148 14.50 15.38 -10.06
C LYS A 148 13.82 14.17 -9.42
N GLU A 149 13.14 13.41 -10.25
CA GLU A 149 12.39 12.21 -9.93
C GLU A 149 13.23 11.22 -9.12
N ILE A 150 12.58 10.59 -8.14
CA ILE A 150 13.18 9.54 -7.31
C ILE A 150 12.63 8.20 -7.80
N TYR A 151 13.52 7.26 -8.14
CA TYR A 151 13.12 5.95 -8.69
C TYR A 151 13.17 4.81 -7.69
N ASP A 152 14.05 4.90 -6.68
CA ASP A 152 14.18 3.85 -5.70
C ASP A 152 14.45 4.40 -4.31
N LEU A 153 14.05 3.61 -3.32
CA LEU A 153 14.20 3.87 -1.90
C LEU A 153 14.49 2.55 -1.19
N ALA A 154 15.44 2.57 -0.25
CA ALA A 154 15.73 1.43 0.62
C ALA A 154 15.97 1.88 2.06
N TRP A 155 15.33 1.19 3.00
CA TRP A 155 15.60 1.38 4.43
C TRP A 155 16.91 0.70 4.83
N SER A 156 17.64 1.35 5.73
CA SER A 156 18.70 0.68 6.49
C SER A 156 18.06 -0.40 7.40
N PRO A 157 18.73 -1.53 7.66
CA PRO A 157 18.18 -2.60 8.51
C PRO A 157 17.84 -2.17 9.94
N CYS A 158 18.49 -1.12 10.45
CA CYS A 158 18.20 -0.56 11.78
C CYS A 158 17.00 0.39 11.80
N GLY A 159 16.42 0.72 10.64
CA GLY A 159 15.28 1.64 10.50
C GLY A 159 15.62 3.11 10.71
N ASN A 160 16.82 3.46 11.19
CA ASN A 160 17.15 4.86 11.49
C ASN A 160 17.45 5.71 10.26
N TYR A 161 17.82 5.06 9.16
CA TYR A 161 18.16 5.72 7.91
C TYR A 161 17.44 5.08 6.73
N PHE A 162 17.32 5.85 5.65
CA PHE A 162 16.94 5.33 4.34
C PHE A 162 17.78 6.02 3.26
N ILE A 163 17.93 5.35 2.13
CA ILE A 163 18.63 5.88 0.96
C ILE A 163 17.64 6.06 -0.19
N THR A 164 17.88 7.06 -1.03
CA THR A 164 17.11 7.31 -2.26
C THR A 164 18.03 7.41 -3.45
N ALA A 165 17.54 7.02 -4.63
CA ALA A 165 18.23 7.15 -5.91
C ALA A 165 17.39 7.98 -6.90
N SER A 166 18.00 8.99 -7.53
CA SER A 166 17.31 9.98 -8.37
C SER A 166 17.96 10.18 -9.73
N ILE A 167 17.17 10.67 -10.70
CA ILE A 167 17.62 11.13 -12.02
C ILE A 167 18.56 12.36 -11.91
N ASP A 168 18.63 13.02 -10.75
CA ASP A 168 19.60 14.10 -10.53
C ASP A 168 21.06 13.61 -10.42
N ASN A 169 21.31 12.33 -10.70
CA ASN A 169 22.60 11.64 -10.62
C ASN A 169 23.14 11.52 -9.20
N THR A 170 22.29 11.64 -8.18
CA THR A 170 22.68 11.49 -6.78
C THR A 170 21.92 10.37 -6.10
N ALA A 171 22.61 9.67 -5.19
CA ALA A 171 21.97 8.91 -4.12
C ALA A 171 22.16 9.67 -2.81
N ARG A 172 21.14 9.69 -1.97
CA ARG A 172 21.18 10.44 -0.70
C ARG A 172 20.76 9.57 0.46
N VAL A 173 21.46 9.73 1.58
CA VAL A 173 21.14 9.08 2.85
C VAL A 173 20.38 10.08 3.72
N TRP A 174 19.28 9.61 4.30
CA TRP A 174 18.38 10.41 5.11
C TRP A 174 18.26 9.76 6.49
N SER A 175 18.13 10.59 7.52
CA SER A 175 17.72 10.15 8.86
C SER A 175 16.20 10.16 8.95
N GLN A 176 15.61 9.11 9.51
CA GLN A 176 14.16 9.06 9.77
C GLN A 176 13.71 10.16 10.74
N LEU A 177 14.60 10.52 11.67
CA LEU A 177 14.37 11.60 12.63
C LEU A 177 14.64 12.92 11.92
N ASN A 178 13.66 13.82 11.95
CA ASN A 178 13.90 15.20 11.57
C ASN A 178 14.97 15.78 12.50
N ALA A 179 16.09 16.22 11.94
CA ALA A 179 17.05 17.07 12.64
C ALA A 179 16.47 18.49 12.77
N TYR A 180 15.41 18.63 13.55
CA TYR A 180 14.98 19.92 14.10
C TYR A 180 15.01 19.82 15.62
N THR A 181 16.20 19.55 16.16
CA THR A 181 16.53 20.04 17.50
C THR A 181 17.09 21.44 17.31
N LYS A 182 16.24 22.45 17.52
CA LYS A 182 16.72 23.78 17.90
C LYS A 182 16.93 23.79 19.40
#